data_AF-Q9VZV8-F1
#
_entry.id   AF-Q9VZV8-F1
#
_cell.length_a   1.000
_cell.length_b   1.000
_cell.length_c   1.000
_cell.angle_alpha   90.00
_cell.angle_beta   90.00
_cell.angle_gamma   90.00
#
_symmetry.space_group_name_H-M   'P 1'
#
loop_
_entity.id
_entity.type
_entity.pdbx_description
1 polymer ?
#
loop_
_entity_poly.entity_id
_entity_poly.type
_entity_poly.pdbx_seq_one_letter_code
_entity_poly.pdbx_strand_id
1 'polypeptide(L)'
;MAKTKKNVRAKAKSVVGAAKQKAQDMKAKLREDRLLHKTLTPKKTTTKKEKSEAKHKKLLKRFAEARKKRKEEHKNREKTKVVGDLKPLRDALPSLQDIYKLVKTKQKDVSEGAALTEPEVRLSANEKIRKKRTEMVNTVKSFEKLIKDKNFKKNPREVIAAHVRNKYQAMEEDDYE
;
A
#
# COMPACT_ATOMS: atom_id res chain seq x y z
N MET A 1 13.70 -63.59 12.86
CA MET A 1 13.17 -62.49 12.01
C MET A 1 13.32 -61.06 12.58
N ALA A 2 13.60 -60.83 13.88
CA ALA A 2 13.55 -59.48 14.48
C ALA A 2 14.78 -58.57 14.24
N LYS A 3 15.96 -59.13 13.91
CA LYS A 3 17.22 -58.35 13.82
C LYS A 3 17.33 -57.48 12.56
N THR A 4 16.69 -57.85 11.45
CA THR A 4 16.77 -57.10 10.17
C THR A 4 15.98 -55.79 10.20
N LYS A 5 14.80 -55.75 10.85
CA LYS A 5 13.98 -54.52 10.95
C LYS A 5 14.67 -53.39 11.74
N LYS A 6 15.51 -53.73 12.73
CA LYS A 6 16.24 -52.74 13.54
C LYS A 6 17.24 -51.93 12.70
N ASN A 7 17.91 -52.59 11.74
CA ASN A 7 18.90 -51.95 10.86
C ASN A 7 18.28 -50.99 9.84
N VAL A 8 17.11 -51.31 9.28
CA VAL A 8 16.41 -50.41 8.34
C VAL A 8 15.94 -49.14 9.06
N ARG A 9 15.38 -49.26 10.28
CA ARG A 9 14.97 -48.10 11.08
C ARG A 9 16.15 -47.21 11.46
N ALA A 10 17.31 -47.79 11.78
CA ALA A 10 18.53 -47.03 12.08
C ALA A 10 19.01 -46.23 10.86
N LYS A 11 19.04 -46.85 9.67
CA LYS A 11 19.39 -46.17 8.41
C LYS A 11 18.40 -45.06 8.04
N ALA A 12 17.09 -45.26 8.22
CA ALA A 12 16.11 -44.22 7.96
C ALA A 12 16.27 -43.02 8.91
N LYS A 13 16.52 -43.27 10.20
CA LYS A 13 16.77 -42.21 11.18
C LYS A 13 18.04 -41.41 10.86
N SER A 14 19.11 -42.04 10.40
CA SER A 14 20.35 -41.32 10.06
C SER A 14 20.18 -40.43 8.82
N VAL A 15 19.45 -40.90 7.79
CA VAL A 15 19.14 -40.09 6.59
C VAL A 15 18.28 -38.88 6.94
N VAL A 16 17.25 -39.06 7.78
CA VAL A 16 16.40 -37.95 8.24
C VAL A 16 17.20 -36.97 9.10
N GLY A 17 18.09 -37.46 9.96
CA GLY A 17 19.02 -36.63 10.73
C GLY A 17 19.92 -35.78 9.83
N ALA A 18 20.55 -36.41 8.83
CA ALA A 18 21.40 -35.72 7.86
C ALA A 18 20.63 -34.69 7.02
N ALA A 19 19.40 -35.00 6.60
CA ALA A 19 18.55 -34.06 5.86
C ALA A 19 18.14 -32.86 6.74
N LYS A 20 17.79 -33.11 8.02
CA LYS A 20 17.45 -32.05 8.99
C LYS A 20 18.66 -31.15 9.25
N GLN A 21 19.85 -31.73 9.39
CA GLN A 21 21.08 -30.97 9.56
C GLN A 21 21.41 -30.12 8.32
N LYS A 22 21.33 -30.70 7.12
CA LYS A 22 21.49 -29.94 5.87
C LYS A 22 20.47 -28.79 5.74
N ALA A 23 19.20 -29.02 6.12
CA ALA A 23 18.19 -27.97 6.09
C ALA A 23 18.48 -26.85 7.11
N GLN A 24 19.02 -27.21 8.28
CA GLN A 24 19.43 -26.25 9.30
C GLN A 24 20.66 -25.46 8.86
N ASP A 25 21.66 -26.11 8.26
CA ASP A 25 22.87 -25.47 7.73
C ASP A 25 22.52 -24.52 6.58
N MET A 26 21.59 -24.90 5.69
CA MET A 26 21.10 -24.01 4.63
C MET A 26 20.37 -22.79 5.22
N LYS A 27 19.57 -22.95 6.28
CA LYS A 27 18.94 -21.82 6.99
C LYS A 27 19.98 -20.94 7.70
N ALA A 28 21.03 -21.54 8.26
CA ALA A 28 22.11 -20.83 8.92
C ALA A 28 22.90 -19.98 7.91
N LYS A 29 23.32 -20.57 6.78
CA LYS A 29 24.00 -19.85 5.69
C LYS A 29 23.16 -18.70 5.14
N LEU A 30 21.86 -18.90 4.96
CA LEU A 30 20.96 -17.84 4.46
C LEU A 30 20.76 -16.69 5.46
N ARG A 31 20.86 -16.99 6.78
CA ARG A 31 20.88 -15.96 7.83
C ARG A 31 22.22 -15.25 7.88
N GLU A 32 23.33 -15.99 7.80
CA GLU A 32 24.68 -15.41 7.73
C GLU A 32 24.84 -14.49 6.53
N ASP A 33 24.45 -14.91 5.32
CA ASP A 33 24.51 -14.03 4.14
C ASP A 33 23.73 -12.73 4.38
N ARG A 34 22.52 -12.82 4.95
CA ARG A 34 21.71 -11.63 5.27
C ARG A 34 22.33 -10.73 6.35
N LEU A 35 23.04 -11.30 7.31
CA LEU A 35 23.69 -10.57 8.41
C LEU A 35 25.04 -9.97 7.95
N LEU A 36 25.83 -10.72 7.19
CA LEU A 36 27.15 -10.33 6.69
C LEU A 36 27.09 -9.25 5.60
N HIS A 37 26.00 -9.19 4.82
CA HIS A 37 25.81 -8.09 3.87
C HIS A 37 25.59 -6.72 4.50
N LYS A 38 25.33 -6.64 5.82
CA LYS A 38 25.20 -5.34 6.49
C LYS A 38 26.52 -4.83 7.08
N THR A 39 27.47 -5.71 7.42
CA THR A 39 28.62 -5.28 8.24
C THR A 39 30.01 -5.56 7.66
N LEU A 40 30.21 -6.54 6.76
CA LEU A 40 31.58 -6.97 6.42
C LEU A 40 31.90 -7.14 4.93
N THR A 41 30.94 -7.07 4.01
CA THR A 41 31.33 -6.83 2.62
C THR A 41 31.76 -5.37 2.49
N PRO A 42 33.01 -5.05 2.10
CA PRO A 42 33.39 -3.67 1.85
C PRO A 42 32.33 -3.12 0.93
N LYS A 43 31.68 -2.02 1.34
CA LYS A 43 30.79 -1.28 0.46
C LYS A 43 31.67 -0.98 -0.75
N LYS A 44 31.54 -1.78 -1.82
CA LYS A 44 32.14 -1.44 -3.10
C LYS A 44 31.74 0.00 -3.28
N THR A 45 32.72 0.87 -3.38
CA THR A 45 32.60 2.32 -3.57
C THR A 45 31.99 2.51 -4.94
N THR A 46 30.75 2.05 -5.06
CA THR A 46 29.98 2.00 -6.29
C THR A 46 29.69 3.45 -6.58
N THR A 47 30.30 3.92 -7.66
CA THR A 47 30.11 5.26 -8.15
C THR A 47 28.61 5.50 -8.38
N LYS A 48 28.15 6.76 -8.34
CA LYS A 48 26.74 7.09 -8.60
C LYS A 48 26.26 6.49 -9.94
N LYS A 49 27.16 6.42 -10.93
CA LYS A 49 26.94 5.82 -12.25
C LYS A 49 26.66 4.32 -12.16
N GLU A 50 27.50 3.54 -11.48
CA GLU A 50 27.27 2.10 -11.27
C GLU A 50 25.96 1.80 -10.53
N LYS A 51 25.62 2.61 -9.52
CA LYS A 51 24.33 2.46 -8.83
C LYS A 51 23.15 2.72 -9.77
N SER A 52 23.26 3.69 -10.66
CA SER A 52 22.24 3.98 -11.68
C SER A 52 22.10 2.82 -12.66
N GLU A 53 23.22 2.32 -13.18
CA GLU A 53 23.25 1.18 -14.11
C GLU A 53 22.70 -0.10 -13.45
N ALA A 54 23.05 -0.36 -12.19
CA ALA A 54 22.52 -1.48 -11.43
C ALA A 54 20.99 -1.37 -11.22
N LYS A 55 20.48 -0.17 -10.93
CA LYS A 55 19.03 0.09 -10.86
C LYS A 55 18.35 -0.14 -12.20
N HIS A 56 18.93 0.39 -13.28
CA HIS A 56 18.40 0.22 -14.63
C HIS A 56 18.38 -1.25 -15.06
N LYS A 57 19.48 -1.98 -14.84
CA LYS A 57 19.57 -3.42 -15.12
C LYS A 57 18.56 -4.23 -14.30
N LYS A 58 18.35 -3.88 -13.02
CA LYS A 58 17.31 -4.49 -12.17
C LYS A 58 15.90 -4.23 -12.71
N LEU A 59 15.64 -3.02 -13.22
CA LEU A 59 14.36 -2.67 -13.83
C LEU A 59 14.11 -3.47 -15.12
N LEU A 60 15.10 -3.54 -16.02
CA LEU A 60 14.99 -4.34 -17.24
C LEU A 60 14.78 -5.83 -16.95
N LYS A 61 15.45 -6.37 -15.92
CA LYS A 61 15.22 -7.75 -15.47
C LYS A 61 13.78 -7.98 -15.04
N ARG A 62 13.15 -7.03 -14.33
CA ARG A 62 11.73 -7.11 -13.95
C ARG A 62 10.81 -7.17 -15.16
N PHE A 63 11.05 -6.33 -16.18
CA PHE A 63 10.25 -6.39 -17.41
C PHE A 63 10.43 -7.70 -18.16
N ALA A 64 11.65 -8.24 -18.22
CA ALA A 64 11.92 -9.53 -18.84
C ALA A 64 11.21 -10.68 -18.10
N GLU A 65 11.25 -10.69 -16.76
CA GLU A 65 10.54 -11.66 -15.92
C GLU A 65 9.01 -11.56 -16.09
N ALA A 66 8.45 -10.34 -16.08
CA ALA A 66 7.03 -10.12 -16.32
C ALA A 66 6.59 -10.61 -17.71
N ARG A 67 7.42 -10.39 -18.74
CA ARG A 67 7.14 -10.88 -20.10
C ARG A 67 7.17 -12.41 -20.17
N LYS A 68 8.11 -13.06 -19.47
CA LYS A 68 8.17 -14.53 -19.38
C LYS A 68 6.92 -15.08 -18.70
N LYS A 69 6.52 -14.53 -17.54
CA LYS A 69 5.29 -14.93 -16.84
C LYS A 69 4.05 -14.79 -17.71
N ARG A 70 3.91 -13.65 -18.41
CA ARG A 70 2.78 -13.43 -19.34
C ARG A 70 2.75 -14.48 -20.46
N LYS A 71 3.90 -14.88 -21.00
CA LYS A 71 4.00 -15.94 -22.03
C LYS A 71 3.67 -17.32 -21.46
N GLU A 72 4.12 -17.64 -20.25
CA GLU A 72 3.82 -18.90 -19.57
C GLU A 72 2.32 -19.01 -19.24
N GLU A 73 1.72 -17.94 -18.72
CA GLU A 73 0.27 -17.87 -18.50
C GLU A 73 -0.51 -18.03 -19.81
N HIS A 74 -0.07 -17.42 -20.91
CA HIS A 74 -0.71 -17.59 -22.21
C HIS A 74 -0.71 -19.05 -22.66
N LYS A 75 0.45 -19.72 -22.58
CA LYS A 75 0.58 -21.14 -22.91
C LYS A 75 -0.27 -22.03 -22.01
N ASN A 76 -0.39 -21.70 -20.73
CA ASN A 76 -1.25 -22.45 -19.81
C ASN A 76 -2.73 -22.27 -20.17
N ARG A 77 -3.16 -21.06 -20.56
CA ARG A 77 -4.52 -20.77 -21.01
C ARG A 77 -4.86 -21.43 -22.36
N GLU A 78 -3.89 -21.54 -23.27
CA GLU A 78 -4.08 -22.29 -24.53
C GLU A 78 -4.28 -23.78 -24.28
N LYS A 79 -3.61 -24.34 -23.27
CA LYS A 79 -3.75 -25.75 -22.89
C LYS A 79 -5.05 -26.04 -22.13
N THR A 80 -5.61 -25.06 -21.42
CA THR A 80 -6.89 -25.27 -20.75
C THR A 80 -7.98 -25.42 -21.80
N LYS A 81 -8.68 -26.56 -21.79
CA LYS A 81 -9.83 -26.82 -22.67
C LYS A 81 -10.89 -25.76 -22.39
N VAL A 82 -11.01 -24.79 -23.28
CA VAL A 82 -12.05 -23.77 -23.22
C VAL A 82 -13.37 -24.42 -23.61
N VAL A 83 -14.30 -24.50 -22.65
CA VAL A 83 -15.65 -25.01 -22.89
C VAL A 83 -16.55 -23.81 -23.19
N GLY A 84 -16.99 -23.67 -24.45
CA GLY A 84 -17.92 -22.62 -24.89
C GLY A 84 -17.27 -21.44 -25.62
N ASP A 85 -18.11 -20.61 -26.26
CA ASP A 85 -17.67 -19.42 -27.00
C ASP A 85 -17.30 -18.28 -26.02
N LEU A 86 -16.06 -17.82 -26.08
CA LEU A 86 -15.56 -16.73 -25.23
C LEU A 86 -15.77 -15.34 -25.82
N LYS A 87 -16.30 -15.22 -27.05
CA LYS A 87 -16.54 -13.92 -27.71
C LYS A 87 -17.37 -12.96 -26.83
N PRO A 88 -18.49 -13.37 -26.19
CA PRO A 88 -19.27 -12.46 -25.35
C PRO A 88 -18.47 -11.86 -24.20
N LEU A 89 -17.51 -12.62 -23.63
CA LEU A 89 -16.66 -12.13 -22.54
C LEU A 89 -15.56 -11.19 -23.01
N ARG A 90 -15.10 -11.34 -24.26
CA ARG A 90 -14.13 -10.42 -24.87
C ARG A 90 -14.79 -9.09 -25.21
N ASP A 91 -16.01 -9.14 -25.73
CA ASP A 91 -16.75 -7.97 -26.19
C ASP A 91 -17.41 -7.21 -25.03
N ALA A 92 -17.67 -7.88 -23.89
CA ALA A 92 -18.16 -7.24 -22.68
C ALA A 92 -17.11 -6.35 -21.97
N LEU A 93 -15.83 -6.42 -22.35
CA LEU A 93 -14.81 -5.56 -21.77
C LEU A 93 -14.81 -4.20 -22.48
N PRO A 94 -14.89 -3.08 -21.74
CA PRO A 94 -14.87 -1.75 -22.33
C PRO A 94 -13.58 -1.55 -23.13
N SER A 95 -13.70 -0.94 -24.31
CA SER A 95 -12.55 -0.66 -25.13
C SER A 95 -11.62 0.34 -24.41
N LEU A 96 -10.33 0.30 -24.72
CA LEU A 96 -9.37 1.25 -24.13
C LEU A 96 -9.80 2.69 -24.37
N GLN A 97 -10.42 2.98 -25.52
CA GLN A 97 -10.92 4.30 -25.88
C GLN A 97 -12.07 4.75 -24.98
N ASP A 98 -12.97 3.84 -24.61
CA ASP A 98 -14.10 4.15 -23.70
C ASP A 98 -13.60 4.47 -22.30
N ILE A 99 -12.59 3.73 -21.82
CA ILE A 99 -11.91 4.01 -20.55
C ILE A 99 -11.28 5.41 -20.60
N TYR A 100 -10.59 5.77 -21.70
CA TYR A 100 -10.02 7.11 -21.86
C TYR A 100 -11.08 8.21 -21.87
N LYS A 101 -12.22 8.00 -22.53
CA LYS A 101 -13.33 8.96 -22.52
C LYS A 101 -13.88 9.15 -21.11
N LEU A 102 -14.12 8.06 -20.37
CA LEU A 102 -14.63 8.12 -19.00
C LEU A 102 -13.67 8.82 -18.04
N VAL A 103 -12.35 8.60 -18.17
CA VAL A 103 -11.36 9.31 -17.37
C VAL A 103 -11.35 10.81 -17.70
N LYS A 104 -11.47 11.17 -18.98
CA LYS A 104 -11.54 12.57 -19.42
C LYS A 104 -12.82 13.27 -18.96
N THR A 105 -13.98 12.60 -19.00
CA THR A 105 -15.24 13.18 -18.49
C THR A 105 -15.15 13.39 -16.99
N LYS A 106 -14.71 12.38 -16.22
CA LYS A 106 -14.53 12.53 -14.77
C LYS A 106 -13.53 13.62 -14.40
N GLN A 107 -12.48 13.83 -15.19
CA GLN A 107 -11.55 14.93 -14.96
C GLN A 107 -12.20 16.30 -15.19
N LYS A 108 -13.15 16.42 -16.13
CA LYS A 108 -13.94 17.65 -16.32
C LYS A 108 -14.94 17.83 -15.18
N ASP A 109 -15.66 16.77 -14.78
CA ASP A 109 -16.64 16.84 -13.71
C ASP A 109 -16.00 17.17 -12.36
N VAL A 110 -14.78 16.67 -12.08
CA VAL A 110 -14.01 17.08 -10.89
C VAL A 110 -13.56 18.53 -10.98
N SER A 111 -13.34 19.06 -12.19
CA SER A 111 -12.98 20.47 -12.36
C SER A 111 -14.18 21.41 -12.20
N GLU A 112 -15.40 20.96 -12.48
CA GLU A 112 -16.63 21.73 -12.27
C GLU A 112 -17.17 21.58 -10.84
N GLY A 113 -17.12 20.38 -10.25
CA GLY A 113 -17.49 20.16 -8.85
C GLY A 113 -16.54 20.81 -7.84
N ALA A 114 -15.29 21.06 -8.23
CA ALA A 114 -14.34 21.83 -7.41
C ALA A 114 -14.48 23.35 -7.59
N ALA A 115 -15.39 23.84 -8.44
CA ALA A 115 -15.61 25.29 -8.56
C ALA A 115 -16.42 25.87 -7.39
N LEU A 116 -17.21 25.04 -6.69
CA LEU A 116 -17.99 25.46 -5.52
C LEU A 116 -17.22 25.38 -4.19
N THR A 117 -16.02 24.83 -4.19
CA THR A 117 -15.14 24.85 -3.01
C THR A 117 -13.86 25.56 -3.42
N GLU A 118 -13.67 26.78 -2.92
CA GLU A 118 -12.55 27.67 -3.22
C GLU A 118 -11.26 26.91 -3.57
N PRO A 119 -10.54 27.31 -4.64
CA PRO A 119 -9.42 26.55 -5.15
C PRO A 119 -8.41 26.38 -4.03
N GLU A 120 -8.31 25.16 -3.48
CA GLU A 120 -7.21 24.77 -2.61
C GLU A 120 -5.95 24.96 -3.43
N VAL A 121 -5.36 26.15 -3.29
CA VAL A 121 -4.04 26.50 -3.82
C VAL A 121 -3.19 25.28 -3.56
N ARG A 122 -2.54 24.75 -4.59
CA ARG A 122 -1.68 23.57 -4.47
C ARG A 122 -0.47 23.94 -3.61
N LEU A 123 -0.68 23.96 -2.30
CA LEU A 123 0.29 24.40 -1.35
C LEU A 123 1.45 23.42 -1.37
N SER A 124 2.65 23.98 -1.30
CA SER A 124 3.87 23.22 -1.08
C SER A 124 3.72 22.35 0.16
N ALA A 125 4.37 21.19 0.21
CA ALA A 125 4.29 20.29 1.35
C ALA A 125 4.60 20.99 2.69
N ASN A 126 5.53 21.96 2.66
CA ASN A 126 5.89 22.78 3.81
C ASN A 126 4.74 23.71 4.24
N GLU A 127 4.02 24.30 3.29
CA GLU A 127 2.87 25.15 3.57
C GLU A 127 1.72 24.36 4.16
N LYS A 128 1.46 23.14 3.68
CA LYS A 128 0.48 22.23 4.29
C LYS A 128 0.82 21.92 5.74
N ILE A 129 2.11 21.67 6.04
CA ILE A 129 2.56 21.44 7.42
C ILE A 129 2.37 22.71 8.27
N ARG A 130 2.69 23.90 7.73
CA ARG A 130 2.47 25.17 8.43
C ARG A 130 0.98 25.40 8.71
N LYS A 131 0.11 25.21 7.73
CA LYS A 131 -1.36 25.33 7.88
C LYS A 131 -1.89 24.40 8.99
N LYS A 132 -1.50 23.12 8.96
CA LYS A 132 -1.88 22.17 10.03
C LYS A 132 -1.41 22.61 11.41
N ARG A 133 -0.19 23.14 11.52
CA ARG A 133 0.32 23.67 12.80
C ARG A 133 -0.46 24.88 13.26
N THR A 134 -0.78 25.81 12.36
CA THR A 134 -1.57 27.01 12.70
C THR A 134 -3.00 26.65 13.08
N GLU A 135 -3.64 25.74 12.37
CA GLU A 135 -4.96 25.20 12.70
C GLU A 135 -4.95 24.58 14.10
N MET A 136 -3.98 23.72 14.40
CA MET A 136 -3.84 23.10 15.73
C MET A 136 -3.62 24.13 16.84
N VAL A 137 -2.79 25.15 16.61
CA VAL A 137 -2.59 26.21 17.61
C VAL A 137 -3.88 27.01 17.81
N ASN A 138 -4.63 27.28 16.75
CA ASN A 138 -5.89 28.01 16.82
C ASN A 138 -6.96 27.20 17.58
N THR A 139 -7.06 25.89 17.35
CA THR A 139 -8.00 25.03 18.09
C THR A 139 -7.66 24.96 19.58
N VAL A 140 -6.37 24.83 19.94
CA VAL A 140 -5.96 24.87 21.35
C VAL A 140 -6.30 26.21 21.99
N LYS A 141 -6.03 27.33 21.30
CA LYS A 141 -6.39 28.66 21.78
C LYS A 141 -7.90 28.85 21.94
N SER A 142 -8.72 28.32 21.03
CA SER A 142 -10.17 28.41 21.15
C SER A 142 -10.69 27.61 22.34
N PHE A 143 -10.14 26.40 22.58
CA PHE A 143 -10.49 25.62 23.76
C PHE A 143 -10.05 26.30 25.06
N GLU A 144 -8.86 26.89 25.09
CA GLU A 144 -8.38 27.62 26.26
C GLU A 144 -9.31 28.80 26.61
N LYS A 145 -9.76 29.55 25.59
CA LYS A 145 -10.74 30.63 25.77
C LYS A 145 -12.08 30.09 26.30
N LEU A 146 -12.57 28.99 25.73
CA LEU A 146 -13.83 28.35 26.16
C LEU A 146 -13.76 27.89 27.62
N ILE A 147 -12.67 27.23 28.02
CA ILE A 147 -12.47 26.75 29.39
C ILE A 147 -12.38 27.91 30.39
N LYS A 148 -11.86 29.06 29.97
CA LYS A 148 -11.77 30.27 30.80
C LYS A 148 -13.12 30.98 30.97
N ASP A 149 -14.08 30.78 30.06
CA ASP A 149 -15.39 31.42 30.10
C ASP A 149 -16.20 31.01 31.36
N LYS A 150 -16.91 31.99 31.93
CA LYS A 150 -17.71 31.82 33.15
C LYS A 150 -18.89 30.88 32.89
N ASN A 151 -19.52 30.95 31.72
CA ASN A 151 -20.68 30.12 31.39
C ASN A 151 -20.30 28.65 31.28
N PHE A 152 -19.16 28.36 30.62
CA PHE A 152 -18.64 27.00 30.53
C PHE A 152 -18.21 26.44 31.89
N LYS A 153 -17.61 27.26 32.77
CA LYS A 153 -17.25 26.84 34.13
C LYS A 153 -18.45 26.49 35.01
N LYS A 154 -19.57 27.20 34.84
CA LYS A 154 -20.82 26.91 35.57
C LYS A 154 -21.39 25.57 35.11
N ASN A 155 -21.73 25.45 33.81
CA ASN A 155 -22.43 24.30 33.25
C ASN A 155 -21.80 23.85 31.92
N PRO A 156 -20.70 23.09 31.93
CA PRO A 156 -20.02 22.70 30.69
C PRO A 156 -20.89 21.79 29.81
N ARG A 157 -21.73 20.94 30.42
CA ARG A 157 -22.61 20.02 29.69
C ARG A 157 -23.68 20.74 28.87
N GLU A 158 -24.29 21.78 29.43
CA GLU A 158 -25.32 22.57 28.76
C GLU A 158 -24.75 23.34 27.58
N VAL A 159 -23.57 23.97 27.75
CA VAL A 159 -22.88 24.68 26.68
C VAL A 159 -22.54 23.75 25.52
N ILE A 160 -22.06 22.54 25.81
CA ILE A 160 -21.77 21.52 24.78
C ILE A 160 -23.08 21.07 24.10
N ALA A 161 -24.13 20.80 24.86
CA ALA A 161 -25.42 20.38 24.30
C ALA A 161 -26.02 21.45 23.37
N ALA A 162 -25.97 22.72 23.76
CA ALA A 162 -26.39 23.84 22.93
C ALA A 162 -25.55 23.94 21.65
N HIS A 163 -24.23 23.80 21.75
CA HIS A 163 -23.35 23.82 20.57
C HIS A 163 -23.67 22.69 19.58
N VAL A 164 -23.88 21.46 20.09
CA VAL A 164 -24.25 20.31 19.25
C VAL A 164 -25.59 20.54 18.57
N ARG A 165 -26.61 21.01 19.31
CA ARG A 165 -27.92 21.34 18.75
C ARG A 165 -27.83 22.38 17.64
N ASN A 166 -27.11 23.48 17.87
CA ASN A 166 -26.94 24.54 16.88
C ASN A 166 -26.21 24.03 15.62
N LYS A 167 -25.24 23.12 15.79
CA LYS A 167 -24.52 22.55 14.65
C LYS A 167 -25.43 21.68 13.76
N TYR A 168 -26.32 20.89 14.36
CA TYR A 168 -27.29 20.10 13.59
C TYR A 168 -28.33 20.99 12.90
N GLN A 169 -28.80 22.04 13.56
CA GLN A 169 -29.73 23.00 12.96
C GLN A 169 -29.11 23.72 11.75
N ALA A 170 -27.86 24.16 11.85
CA ALA A 170 -27.17 24.78 10.71
C ALA A 170 -26.97 23.80 9.54
N MET A 171 -26.67 22.53 9.81
CA MET A 171 -26.57 21.51 8.76
C MET A 171 -27.91 21.23 8.08
N GLU A 172 -29.01 21.24 8.83
CA GLU A 172 -30.35 21.10 8.28
C GLU A 172 -30.71 22.29 7.39
N GLU A 173 -30.33 23.52 7.77
CA GLU A 173 -30.57 24.73 6.97
C GLU A 173 -29.76 24.74 5.67
N ASP A 174 -28.48 24.34 5.70
CA ASP A 174 -27.60 24.30 4.51
C ASP A 174 -28.04 23.25 3.47
N ASP A 175 -28.71 22.16 3.87
CA ASP A 175 -29.19 21.12 2.95
C ASP A 175 -30.43 21.58 2.13
N TYR A 176 -31.07 22.69 2.49
CA TYR A 176 -32.24 23.25 1.79
C TYR A 176 -31.93 24.44 0.86
N GLU A 177 -30.71 24.98 0.85
CA GLU A 177 -30.25 26.01 -0.10
C GLU A 177 -29.49 25.42 -1.31
#